data_AF-A0A7C3SEU8-F1
#
_entry.id   AF-A0A7C3SEU8-F1
#
_cell.length_a   1.000
_cell.length_b   1.000
_cell.length_c   1.000
_cell.angle_alpha   90.00
_cell.angle_beta   90.00
_cell.angle_gamma   90.00
#
_symmetry.space_group_name_H-M   'P 1'
#
loop_
_entity.id
_entity.type
_entity.pdbx_description
1 polymer ?
#
loop_
_entity_poly.entity_id
_entity_poly.type
_entity_poly.pdbx_seq_one_letter_code
_entity_poly.pdbx_strand_id
1 'polypeptide(L)'
;MPVALPSGKKILWKEIDPEKIEISVDKNSARGGNAKPIIIKRFIEINELLFEGLGLRFGDGIKLQGGEIRVFGFSNTCLELVKYFLKFANECFGINS
;
A
#
# COMPACT_ATOMS: atom_id res chain seq x y z
N MET A 1 5.29 8.75 -12.63
CA MET A 1 4.21 7.97 -11.98
C MET A 1 2.95 8.02 -12.85
N PRO A 2 2.11 6.98 -12.85
CA PRO A 2 0.84 7.00 -13.60
C PRO A 2 -0.05 8.15 -13.11
N VAL A 3 -0.74 8.80 -14.06
CA VAL A 3 -1.55 10.01 -13.80
C VAL A 3 -3.02 9.64 -13.47
N ALA A 4 -3.43 8.40 -13.76
CA ALA A 4 -4.78 7.90 -13.53
C ALA A 4 -4.81 6.40 -13.18
N LEU A 5 -5.85 5.99 -12.47
CA LEU A 5 -6.22 4.60 -12.20
C LEU A 5 -6.92 3.97 -13.42
N PRO A 6 -7.00 2.63 -13.54
CA PRO A 6 -7.75 1.95 -14.61
C PRO A 6 -9.22 2.41 -14.73
N SER A 7 -9.82 2.82 -13.61
CA SER A 7 -11.17 3.41 -13.56
C SER A 7 -11.28 4.85 -14.09
N GLY A 8 -10.20 5.42 -14.64
CA GLY A 8 -10.14 6.80 -15.15
C GLY A 8 -9.98 7.88 -14.07
N LYS A 9 -9.94 7.50 -12.79
CA LYS A 9 -9.76 8.42 -11.66
C LYS A 9 -8.35 9.00 -11.65
N LYS A 10 -8.20 10.31 -11.49
CA LYS A 10 -6.90 10.99 -11.50
C LYS A 10 -6.19 10.78 -10.17
N ILE A 11 -4.90 10.46 -10.25
CA ILE A 11 -4.02 10.32 -9.09
C ILE A 11 -3.32 11.66 -8.86
N LEU A 12 -3.42 12.17 -7.64
CA LEU A 12 -2.68 13.33 -7.18
C LEU A 12 -1.58 12.82 -6.25
N TRP A 13 -0.38 13.37 -6.38
CA TRP A 13 0.68 13.12 -5.43
C TRP A 13 1.38 14.44 -5.08
N LYS A 14 1.86 14.54 -3.84
CA LYS A 14 2.68 15.66 -3.36
C LYS A 14 3.81 15.12 -2.49
N GLU A 15 4.96 15.78 -2.57
CA GLU A 15 6.04 15.56 -1.62
C GLU A 15 5.65 16.21 -0.29
N ILE A 16 5.74 15.44 0.81
CA ILE A 16 5.54 15.98 2.16
C ILE A 16 6.90 16.43 2.71
N ASP A 17 7.89 15.56 2.57
CA ASP A 17 9.29 15.75 2.95
C ASP A 17 10.18 14.86 2.05
N PRO A 18 11.52 14.96 2.13
CA PRO A 18 12.41 14.19 1.26
C PRO A 18 12.20 12.67 1.30
N GLU A 19 11.67 12.14 2.40
CA GLU A 19 11.47 10.70 2.63
C GLU A 19 10.03 10.24 2.42
N LYS A 20 9.05 11.15 2.31
CA LYS A 20 7.62 10.80 2.28
C LYS A 20 6.85 11.50 1.17
N ILE A 21 5.93 10.74 0.56
CA ILE A 21 4.98 11.25 -0.42
C ILE A 21 3.56 10.95 0.03
N GLU A 22 2.65 11.89 -0.24
CA GLU A 22 1.20 11.67 -0.12
C GLU A 22 0.63 11.33 -1.49
N ILE A 23 -0.18 10.28 -1.57
CA ILE A 23 -0.92 9.90 -2.77
C ILE A 23 -2.42 9.98 -2.44
N SER A 24 -3.18 10.62 -3.32
CA SER A 24 -4.63 10.77 -3.19
C SER A 24 -5.32 10.66 -4.55
N VAL A 25 -6.65 10.54 -4.53
CA VAL A 25 -7.47 10.55 -5.74
C VAL A 25 -8.16 11.90 -5.86
N ASP A 26 -8.13 12.51 -7.04
CA ASP A 26 -8.83 13.77 -7.31
C ASP A 26 -10.33 13.61 -7.05
N LYS A 27 -10.86 14.48 -6.19
CA LYS A 27 -12.27 14.48 -5.77
C LYS A 27 -13.22 14.62 -6.96
N ASN A 28 -12.82 15.39 -7.97
CA ASN A 28 -13.64 15.61 -9.17
C ASN A 28 -13.71 14.37 -10.06
N SER A 29 -12.78 13.43 -9.89
CA SER A 29 -12.71 12.20 -10.69
C SER A 29 -13.44 11.01 -10.03
N ALA A 30 -13.85 11.11 -8.76
CA ALA A 30 -14.48 10.01 -8.02
C ALA A 30 -15.89 10.36 -7.52
N ARG A 31 -16.93 9.88 -8.22
CA ARG A 31 -18.33 9.91 -7.74
C ARG A 31 -18.50 8.88 -6.62
N GLY A 32 -18.32 9.26 -5.35
CA GLY A 32 -18.57 8.34 -4.23
C GLY A 32 -17.82 8.58 -2.93
N GLY A 33 -17.00 9.63 -2.83
CA GLY A 33 -16.38 10.03 -1.57
C GLY A 33 -14.90 10.38 -1.71
N ASN A 34 -14.39 11.10 -0.72
CA ASN A 34 -12.98 11.45 -0.62
C ASN A 34 -12.20 10.19 -0.23
N ALA A 35 -11.47 9.59 -1.16
CA ALA A 35 -10.48 8.57 -0.82
C ALA A 35 -9.49 9.18 0.17
N LYS A 36 -9.28 8.52 1.32
CA LYS A 36 -8.32 8.96 2.32
C LYS A 36 -6.93 8.99 1.65
N PRO A 37 -6.17 10.10 1.77
CA PRO A 37 -4.81 10.11 1.27
C PRO A 37 -3.99 9.03 1.99
N ILE A 38 -3.10 8.37 1.25
CA ILE A 38 -2.10 7.47 1.82
C ILE A 38 -0.76 8.20 1.82
N ILE A 39 -0.02 8.06 2.92
CA ILE A 39 1.34 8.56 3.03
C ILE A 39 2.24 7.33 2.99
N ILE A 40 3.24 7.35 2.10
CA ILE A 40 4.19 6.24 1.97
C ILE A 40 5.61 6.76 2.01
N LYS A 41 6.52 5.89 2.46
CA LYS A 41 7.97 6.13 2.33
C LYS A 41 8.37 6.12 0.86
N ARG A 42 9.15 7.11 0.46
CA ARG A 42 9.71 7.26 -0.89
C ARG A 42 10.85 6.27 -1.14
N PHE A 43 11.65 6.02 -0.11
CA PHE A 43 12.78 5.11 -0.14
C PHE A 43 12.51 3.94 0.79
N ILE A 44 12.75 2.73 0.29
CA ILE A 44 12.60 1.50 1.05
C ILE A 44 14.02 1.00 1.34
N GLU A 45 14.35 0.85 2.61
CA GLU A 45 15.60 0.24 3.03
C GLU A 45 15.60 -1.26 2.74
N ILE A 46 16.69 -1.74 2.13
CA ILE A 46 16.87 -3.17 1.89
C ILE A 46 17.40 -3.80 3.17
N ASN A 47 16.54 -4.53 3.87
CA ASN A 47 16.86 -5.18 5.14
C ASN A 47 16.13 -6.53 5.28
N GLU A 48 16.41 -7.26 6.36
CA GLU A 48 15.81 -8.58 6.62
C GLU A 48 14.28 -8.51 6.71
N LEU A 49 13.74 -7.49 7.37
CA LEU A 49 12.29 -7.29 7.51
C LEU A 49 11.58 -7.16 6.15
N LEU A 50 12.20 -6.46 5.19
CA LEU A 50 11.70 -6.36 3.83
C LEU A 50 11.61 -7.75 3.17
N PHE A 51 12.68 -8.55 3.26
CA PHE A 51 12.70 -9.88 2.64
C PHE A 51 11.71 -10.84 3.29
N GLU A 52 11.63 -10.85 4.62
CA GLU A 52 10.70 -11.70 5.35
C GLU A 52 9.24 -11.31 5.10
N GLY A 53 8.94 -10.01 5.12
CA GLY A 53 7.61 -9.49 4.81
C GLY A 53 7.16 -9.80 3.37
N LEU A 54 8.08 -9.69 2.41
CA LEU A 54 7.83 -10.15 1.04
C LEU A 54 7.65 -11.68 0.99
N GLY A 55 8.43 -12.46 1.73
CA GLY A 55 8.27 -13.90 1.86
C GLY A 55 6.87 -14.29 2.34
N LEU A 56 6.38 -13.63 3.39
CA LEU A 56 5.00 -13.80 3.88
C LEU A 56 3.96 -13.46 2.80
N ARG A 57 4.17 -12.35 2.07
CA ARG A 57 3.29 -11.96 0.95
C ARG A 57 3.29 -12.97 -0.19
N PHE A 58 4.43 -13.59 -0.49
CA PHE A 58 4.55 -14.57 -1.57
C PHE A 58 4.00 -15.93 -1.20
N GLY A 59 4.17 -16.36 0.06
CA GLY A 59 3.62 -17.62 0.57
C GLY A 59 2.10 -17.57 0.69
N ASP A 60 1.58 -16.73 1.60
CA ASP A 60 0.15 -16.72 1.99
C ASP A 60 -0.54 -15.37 1.70
N GLY A 61 0.12 -14.48 0.96
CA GLY A 61 -0.48 -13.18 0.68
C GLY A 61 -1.73 -13.27 -0.18
N ILE A 62 -2.76 -12.52 0.21
CA ILE A 62 -4.04 -12.45 -0.49
C ILE A 62 -3.82 -11.92 -1.91
N LYS A 63 -3.98 -12.78 -2.92
CA LYS A 63 -4.09 -12.38 -4.33
C LYS A 63 -5.57 -12.36 -4.69
N LEU A 64 -6.31 -11.35 -4.22
CA LEU A 64 -7.66 -11.12 -4.74
C LEU A 64 -7.51 -10.66 -6.20
N GLN A 65 -7.68 -11.61 -7.12
CA GLN A 65 -7.89 -11.36 -8.55
C GLN A 65 -9.40 -11.36 -8.81
N GLY A 66 -10.08 -10.32 -8.35
CA GLY A 66 -11.48 -10.08 -8.66
C GLY A 66 -11.64 -8.66 -9.17
N GLY A 67 -11.54 -8.47 -10.49
CA GLY A 67 -11.86 -7.21 -11.19
C GLY A 67 -11.09 -5.96 -10.76
N GLU A 68 -10.17 -5.49 -11.60
CA GLU A 68 -9.47 -4.18 -11.56
C GLU A 68 -8.71 -3.76 -10.28
N ILE A 69 -8.92 -4.42 -9.14
CA ILE A 69 -8.32 -4.06 -7.85
C ILE A 69 -7.22 -5.07 -7.53
N ARG A 70 -5.98 -4.59 -7.41
CA ARG A 70 -4.85 -5.37 -6.90
C ARG A 70 -4.66 -5.07 -5.42
N VAL A 71 -4.89 -6.07 -4.57
CA VAL A 71 -4.70 -5.93 -3.12
C VAL A 71 -3.31 -6.41 -2.73
N PHE A 72 -2.59 -5.56 -1.99
CA PHE A 72 -1.42 -5.97 -1.22
C PHE A 72 -1.89 -6.31 0.19
N GLY A 73 -2.05 -7.60 0.48
CA GLY A 73 -2.58 -8.06 1.76
C GLY A 73 -2.07 -9.45 2.12
N PHE A 74 -2.29 -9.82 3.38
CA PHE A 74 -1.88 -11.07 3.98
C PHE A 74 -3.01 -11.59 4.87
N SER A 75 -3.28 -12.89 4.79
CA SER A 75 -4.25 -13.56 5.65
C SER A 75 -3.62 -14.83 6.16
N ASN A 76 -3.69 -15.05 7.48
CA ASN A 76 -3.19 -16.25 8.10
C ASN A 76 -3.97 -16.46 9.41
N THR A 77 -4.08 -17.71 9.87
CA THR A 77 -4.71 -18.04 11.16
C THR A 77 -3.78 -17.74 12.34
N CYS A 78 -2.47 -17.67 12.11
CA CYS A 78 -1.48 -17.30 13.11
C CYS A 78 -1.41 -15.77 13.30
N LEU A 79 -1.88 -15.29 14.45
CA LEU A 79 -1.90 -13.86 14.78
C LEU A 79 -0.50 -13.22 14.81
N GLU A 80 0.54 -13.97 15.20
CA GLU A 80 1.89 -13.44 15.24
C GLU A 80 2.42 -13.13 13.83
N LEU A 81 2.09 -13.96 12.83
CA LEU A 81 2.44 -13.67 11.44
C LEU A 81 1.68 -12.46 10.91
N VAL A 82 0.42 -12.28 11.32
CA VAL A 82 -0.37 -11.08 10.95
C VAL A 82 0.26 -9.82 11.55
N LYS A 83 0.61 -9.85 12.84
CA LYS A 83 1.30 -8.72 13.49
C LYS A 83 2.65 -8.43 12.82
N TYR A 84 3.39 -9.47 12.47
CA TYR A 84 4.67 -9.34 11.77
C TYR A 84 4.50 -8.68 10.40
N PHE A 85 3.48 -9.09 9.64
CA PHE A 85 3.16 -8.49 8.35
C PHE A 85 2.75 -7.01 8.47
N LEU A 86 1.96 -6.66 9.50
CA LEU A 86 1.59 -5.26 9.78
C LEU A 86 2.82 -4.43 10.18
N LYS A 87 3.74 -4.98 10.97
CA LYS A 87 5.01 -4.34 11.30
C LYS A 87 5.81 -4.05 10.03
N PHE A 88 5.95 -5.04 9.16
CA PHE A 88 6.59 -4.89 7.85
C PHE A 88 5.92 -3.78 7.00
N ALA A 89 4.59 -3.78 6.87
CA ALA A 89 3.88 -2.78 6.08
C ALA A 89 4.07 -1.35 6.62
N ASN A 90 4.09 -1.18 7.95
CA ASN A 90 4.35 0.09 8.59
C ASN A 90 5.82 0.52 8.44
N GLU A 91 6.77 -0.33 8.83
CA GLU A 91 8.18 0.05 8.89
C GLU A 91 8.81 0.19 7.49
N CYS A 92 8.47 -0.68 6.53
CA CYS A 92 9.04 -0.62 5.19
C CYS A 92 8.30 0.36 4.27
N PHE A 93 6.96 0.41 4.33
CA PHE A 93 6.17 1.23 3.39
C PHE A 93 5.56 2.48 4.01
N GLY A 94 5.53 2.60 5.34
CA GLY A 94 4.86 3.70 6.04
C GLY A 94 3.33 3.57 6.06
N ILE A 95 2.79 2.39 5.75
CA ILE A 95 1.35 2.16 5.67
C ILE A 95 0.83 1.76 7.05
N ASN A 96 0.12 2.67 7.71
CA ASN A 96 -0.59 2.40 8.95
C ASN A 96 -2.02 1.94 8.65
N SER A 97 -2.41 0.78 9.20
CA SER A 97 -3.80 0.29 9.25
C SER A 97 -4.63 1.11 10.23
#